data_AF-A0A2T2XAZ8-F1
#
_entry.id   AF-A0A2T2XAZ8-F1
#
_cell.length_a   1.000
_cell.length_b   1.000
_cell.length_c   1.000
_cell.angle_alpha   90.00
_cell.angle_beta   90.00
_cell.angle_gamma   90.00
#
_symmetry.space_group_name_H-M   'P 1'
#
loop_
_entity.id
_entity.type
_entity.pdbx_description
1 polymer ?
#
loop_
_entity_poly.entity_id
_entity_poly.type
_entity_poly.pdbx_seq_one_letter_code
_entity_poly.pdbx_strand_id
1 'polypeptide(L)'
;MQTRVPMDMIAFGQRLRWFRKARRLAPDELAELANYAWRSLKSPGRRFTGSWIRLMERGSEGAVHTVAYYRIVALAMALEIAPEHLMTHESRDQRGEVRY
;
A
#
# COMPACT_ATOMS: atom_id res chain seq x y z
N MET A 1 -4.38 -11.16 15.23
CA MET A 1 -2.96 -11.51 15.00
C MET A 1 -2.41 -10.54 13.94
N GLN A 2 -1.39 -9.74 14.26
CA GLN A 2 -0.89 -8.67 13.37
C GLN A 2 0.21 -9.23 12.45
N THR A 3 -0.18 -9.93 11.39
CA THR A 3 0.76 -10.44 10.38
C THR A 3 1.39 -9.26 9.63
N ARG A 4 2.72 -9.16 9.66
CA ARG A 4 3.48 -8.15 8.90
C ARG A 4 4.13 -8.83 7.70
N VAL A 5 4.00 -8.21 6.54
CA VAL A 5 4.51 -8.73 5.27
C VAL A 5 5.83 -8.05 4.95
N PRO A 6 6.94 -8.80 4.81
CA PRO A 6 8.20 -8.24 4.32
C PRO A 6 8.04 -7.81 2.86
N MET A 7 8.49 -6.61 2.51
CA MET A 7 8.44 -6.12 1.14
C MET A 7 9.48 -5.04 0.86
N ASP A 8 9.79 -4.88 -0.43
CA ASP A 8 10.50 -3.71 -0.93
C ASP A 8 9.58 -2.48 -0.82
N MET A 9 9.90 -1.61 0.13
CA MET A 9 9.13 -0.39 0.39
C MET A 9 9.23 0.65 -0.72
N ILE A 10 10.30 0.64 -1.50
CA ILE A 10 10.46 1.53 -2.65
C ILE A 10 9.45 1.08 -3.71
N ALA A 11 9.45 -0.21 -4.07
CA ALA A 11 8.51 -0.75 -5.04
C ALA A 11 7.05 -0.61 -4.58
N PHE A 12 6.76 -0.94 -3.31
CA PHE A 12 5.44 -0.75 -2.72
C PHE A 12 4.98 0.71 -2.79
N GLY A 13 5.84 1.66 -2.39
CA GLY A 13 5.54 3.09 -2.40
C GLY A 13 5.25 3.62 -3.80
N GLN A 14 6.03 3.18 -4.80
CA GLN A 14 5.83 3.54 -6.20
C GLN A 14 4.48 3.04 -6.72
N ARG A 15 4.11 1.78 -6.43
CA ARG A 15 2.80 1.23 -6.85
C ARG A 15 1.64 1.90 -6.17
N LEU A 16 1.73 2.10 -4.86
CA LEU A 16 0.72 2.81 -4.09
C LEU A 16 0.45 4.19 -4.73
N ARG A 17 1.52 4.92 -5.05
CA ARG A 17 1.44 6.21 -5.74
C ARG A 17 0.83 6.11 -7.13
N TRP A 18 1.21 5.09 -7.90
CA TRP A 18 0.70 4.86 -9.24
C TRP A 18 -0.81 4.62 -9.24
N PHE A 19 -1.30 3.66 -8.45
CA PHE A 19 -2.72 3.34 -8.35
C PHE A 19 -3.53 4.53 -7.80
N ARG A 20 -3.03 5.23 -6.78
CA ARG A 20 -3.69 6.42 -6.24
C ARG A 20 -3.87 7.49 -7.32
N LYS A 21 -2.81 7.76 -8.09
CA LYS A 21 -2.86 8.74 -9.19
C LYS A 21 -3.78 8.28 -10.33
N ALA A 22 -3.81 7.00 -10.65
CA ALA A 22 -4.74 6.45 -11.64
C ALA A 22 -6.20 6.68 -11.23
N ARG A 23 -6.49 6.61 -9.93
CA ARG A 23 -7.79 6.94 -9.32
C ARG A 23 -8.02 8.44 -9.09
N ARG A 24 -7.05 9.30 -9.44
CA ARG A 24 -7.07 10.76 -9.22
C ARG A 24 -7.30 11.18 -7.76
N LEU A 25 -6.92 10.35 -6.80
CA LEU A 25 -7.10 10.62 -5.38
C LEU A 25 -5.93 11.44 -4.82
N ALA A 26 -6.21 12.41 -3.95
CA ALA A 26 -5.23 13.00 -3.06
C ALA A 26 -4.81 12.01 -1.95
N PRO A 27 -3.63 12.18 -1.32
CA PRO A 27 -3.21 11.29 -0.24
C PRO A 27 -4.17 11.26 0.96
N ASP A 28 -4.79 12.39 1.28
CA ASP A 28 -5.75 12.49 2.38
C ASP A 28 -7.09 11.81 2.04
N GLU A 29 -7.55 11.92 0.79
CA GLU A 29 -8.74 11.18 0.30
C GLU A 29 -8.51 9.66 0.33
N LEU A 30 -7.34 9.19 -0.12
CA LEU A 30 -6.99 7.76 -0.01
C LEU A 30 -6.96 7.30 1.46
N ALA A 31 -6.45 8.14 2.37
CA ALA A 31 -6.45 7.81 3.80
C ALA A 31 -7.87 7.70 4.36
N GLU A 32 -8.80 8.57 3.95
CA GLU A 32 -10.21 8.50 4.35
C GLU A 32 -10.89 7.22 3.85
N LEU A 33 -10.72 6.89 2.57
CA LEU A 33 -11.26 5.65 1.98
C LEU A 33 -10.65 4.40 2.64
N ALA A 34 -9.34 4.40 2.88
CA ALA A 34 -8.67 3.32 3.60
C ALA A 34 -9.19 3.21 5.04
N ASN A 35 -9.45 4.32 5.73
CA ASN A 35 -10.07 4.33 7.06
C ASN A 35 -11.52 3.83 7.04
N TYR A 36 -12.26 4.07 5.96
CA TYR A 36 -13.61 3.53 5.80
C TYR A 36 -13.56 2.00 5.63
N ALA A 37 -12.73 1.50 4.70
CA ALA A 37 -12.48 0.07 4.53
C ALA A 37 -11.96 -0.58 5.83
N TRP A 38 -11.11 0.13 6.58
CA TRP A 38 -10.56 -0.29 7.86
C TRP A 38 -11.62 -0.58 8.92
N ARG A 39 -12.68 0.24 8.98
CA ARG A 39 -13.80 0.03 9.92
C ARG A 39 -14.57 -1.24 9.57
N SER A 40 -14.79 -1.50 8.28
CA SER A 40 -15.46 -2.72 7.82
C SER A 40 -14.69 -3.99 8.18
N LEU A 41 -13.35 -3.91 8.26
CA LEU A 41 -12.48 -5.02 8.65
C LEU A 41 -12.38 -5.25 10.17
N LYS A 42 -13.15 -4.49 10.99
CA LYS A 42 -13.18 -4.55 12.48
C LYS A 42 -11.81 -4.60 13.15
N SER A 43 -10.79 -4.02 12.53
CA SER A 43 -9.41 -4.20 12.97
C SER A 43 -8.98 -3.05 13.91
N PRO A 44 -8.45 -3.36 15.12
CA PRO A 44 -7.93 -2.34 16.01
C PRO A 44 -6.59 -1.81 15.47
N GLY A 45 -6.45 -0.50 15.31
CA GLY A 45 -5.20 0.09 14.83
C GLY A 45 -5.22 1.61 14.66
N ARG A 46 -4.03 2.19 14.50
CA ARG A 46 -3.87 3.61 14.14
C ARG A 46 -4.50 3.88 12.78
N ARG A 47 -5.31 4.95 12.71
CA ARG A 47 -5.92 5.47 11.49
C ARG A 47 -4.87 5.81 10.44
N PHE A 48 -5.26 5.68 9.18
CA PHE A 48 -4.51 6.23 8.05
C PHE A 48 -4.58 7.75 8.09
N THR A 49 -3.48 8.41 7.73
CA THR A 49 -3.41 9.86 7.51
C THR A 49 -2.75 10.12 6.16
N GLY A 50 -3.02 11.24 5.49
CA GLY A 50 -2.32 11.53 4.24
C GLY A 50 -0.81 11.72 4.42
N SER A 51 -0.34 12.13 5.60
CA SER A 51 1.08 12.13 5.93
C SER A 51 1.68 10.72 5.94
N TRP A 52 0.96 9.73 6.47
CA TRP A 52 1.37 8.33 6.43
C TRP A 52 1.35 7.79 5.01
N ILE A 53 0.34 8.12 4.20
CA ILE A 53 0.31 7.77 2.77
C ILE A 53 1.54 8.34 2.05
N ARG A 54 1.83 9.64 2.20
CA ARG A 54 3.01 10.29 1.61
C ARG A 54 4.32 9.64 2.08
N LEU A 55 4.41 9.23 3.34
CA LEU A 55 5.56 8.50 3.86
C LEU A 55 5.73 7.15 3.18
N MET A 56 4.64 6.39 3.04
CA MET A 56 4.67 5.09 2.35
C MET A 56 5.03 5.24 0.87
N GLU A 57 4.46 6.23 0.18
CA GLU A 57 4.74 6.53 -1.23
C GLU A 57 6.19 6.91 -1.51
N ARG A 58 6.87 7.51 -0.52
CA ARG A 58 8.29 7.86 -0.64
C ARG A 58 9.20 6.65 -0.57
N GLY A 59 8.71 5.51 -0.05
CA GLY A 59 9.52 4.31 0.13
C GLY A 59 10.79 4.61 0.91
N SER A 60 10.67 4.91 2.22
CA SER A 60 11.85 5.20 3.04
C SER A 60 12.78 3.98 3.07
N GLU A 61 13.98 4.13 2.50
CA GLU A 61 15.15 3.36 2.90
C GLU A 61 15.31 3.52 4.42
N GLY A 62 15.12 2.44 5.17
CA GLY A 62 15.52 2.35 6.58
C GLY A 62 14.44 2.27 7.67
N ALA A 63 13.14 2.50 7.42
CA ALA A 63 12.18 2.62 8.55
C ALA A 63 11.09 1.54 8.65
N VAL A 64 10.64 0.90 7.57
CA VAL A 64 9.56 -0.11 7.67
C VAL A 64 9.71 -1.20 6.62
N HIS A 65 10.59 -2.19 6.80
CA HIS A 65 10.65 -3.36 5.88
C HIS A 65 9.39 -4.23 5.88
N THR A 66 8.42 -3.93 6.76
CA THR A 66 7.21 -4.73 6.90
C THR A 66 5.96 -3.88 7.10
N VAL A 67 4.99 -4.02 6.19
CA VAL A 67 3.66 -3.42 6.32
C VAL A 67 2.71 -4.47 6.90
N ALA A 68 1.88 -4.09 7.87
CA ALA A 68 0.86 -5.00 8.38
C ALA A 68 -0.10 -5.37 7.24
N TYR A 69 -0.35 -6.67 7.04
CA TYR A 69 -1.11 -7.18 5.88
C TYR A 69 -2.47 -6.50 5.73
N TYR A 70 -3.17 -6.32 6.85
CA TYR A 70 -4.45 -5.65 6.90
C TYR A 70 -4.42 -4.22 6.34
N ARG A 71 -3.27 -3.52 6.39
CA ARG A 71 -3.16 -2.15 5.88
C ARG A 71 -3.11 -2.17 4.37
N ILE A 72 -2.42 -3.17 3.83
CA ILE A 72 -2.36 -3.45 2.42
C ILE A 72 -3.77 -3.76 1.92
N VAL A 73 -4.50 -4.62 2.62
CA VAL A 73 -5.90 -4.94 2.28
C VAL A 73 -6.77 -3.69 2.28
N ALA A 74 -6.71 -2.86 3.32
CA ALA A 74 -7.51 -1.64 3.38
C ALA A 74 -7.15 -0.62 2.27
N LEU A 75 -5.86 -0.48 1.94
CA LEU A 75 -5.42 0.35 0.82
C LEU A 75 -5.89 -0.22 -0.53
N ALA A 76 -5.80 -1.52 -0.70
CA ALA A 76 -6.22 -2.21 -1.92
C ALA A 76 -7.73 -2.09 -2.12
N MET A 77 -8.52 -2.25 -1.06
CA MET A 77 -9.97 -2.00 -1.09
C MET A 77 -10.28 -0.54 -1.44
N ALA A 78 -9.57 0.42 -0.85
CA ALA A 78 -9.75 1.84 -1.14
C ALA A 78 -9.38 2.21 -2.59
N LEU A 79 -8.47 1.45 -3.20
CA LEU A 79 -8.07 1.58 -4.60
C LEU A 79 -8.88 0.67 -5.54
N GLU A 80 -9.78 -0.14 -4.98
CA GLU A 80 -10.56 -1.20 -5.65
C GLU A 80 -9.67 -2.10 -6.53
N ILE A 81 -8.61 -2.63 -5.94
CA ILE A 81 -7.69 -3.59 -6.54
C ILE A 81 -7.48 -4.77 -5.59
N ALA A 82 -6.98 -5.88 -6.12
CA ALA A 82 -6.53 -6.98 -5.28
C ALA A 82 -5.26 -6.59 -4.48
N PRO A 83 -5.11 -6.98 -3.19
CA PRO A 83 -3.95 -6.65 -2.37
C PRO A 83 -2.61 -7.05 -2.99
N GLU A 84 -2.61 -8.13 -3.78
CA GLU A 84 -1.46 -8.69 -4.46
C GLU A 84 -0.80 -7.65 -5.37
N HIS A 85 -1.57 -6.79 -6.03
CA HIS A 85 -1.03 -5.73 -6.90
C HIS A 85 -0.20 -4.68 -6.16
N LEU A 86 -0.42 -4.50 -4.85
CA LEU A 86 0.45 -3.67 -4.02
C LEU A 86 1.67 -4.46 -3.53
N MET A 87 1.52 -5.77 -3.32
CA MET A 87 2.53 -6.63 -2.71
C MET A 87 3.53 -7.26 -3.69
N THR A 88 3.21 -7.37 -4.99
CA THR A 88 3.97 -8.20 -5.94
C THR A 88 5.46 -7.89 -5.84
N HIS A 89 6.33 -8.87 -5.81
CA HIS A 89 7.74 -8.56 -6.09
C HIS A 89 7.81 -8.28 -7.59
N GLU A 90 8.41 -7.16 -8.00
CA GLU A 90 8.95 -7.11 -9.36
C GLU A 90 10.09 -8.13 -9.38
N SER A 91 9.78 -9.39 -9.64
CA SER A 91 10.74 -10.30 -10.23
C SER A 91 10.95 -9.81 -11.65
N ARG A 92 11.87 -8.85 -11.81
CA ARG A 92 12.53 -8.67 -13.11
C ARG A 92 13.13 -10.03 -13.45
N ASP A 93 12.69 -10.60 -14.55
CA ASP A 93 13.41 -11.74 -15.09
C ASP A 93 14.85 -11.30 -15.45
N GLN A 94 15.73 -12.26 -15.73
CA GLN A 94 17.12 -11.97 -16.12
C GLN A 94 17.24 -11.13 -17.41
N ARG A 95 16.12 -10.77 -18.06
CA ARG A 95 16.02 -9.98 -19.29
C ARG A 95 15.44 -8.58 -19.07
N GLY A 96 15.02 -8.25 -17.85
CA GLY A 96 14.47 -6.94 -17.51
C GLY A 96 13.01 -6.72 -17.94
N GLU A 97 12.26 -7.76 -18.30
CA GLU A 97 10.85 -7.62 -18.64
C GLU A 97 9.97 -7.60 -17.37
N VAL A 98 9.08 -6.61 -17.30
CA VAL A 98 8.06 -6.52 -16.23
C VAL A 98 6.83 -7.29 -16.70
N ARG A 99 6.48 -8.37 -16.01
CA ARG A 99 5.22 -9.10 -16.21
C ARG A 99 4.26 -8.78 -15.06
N TYR A 100 3.03 -8.45 -15.42
CA TYR A 100 1.93 -8.14 -14.50
C TYR A 100 1.19 -9.41 -14.07
#